data_AF-A0A7C2UT65-F1
#
_entry.id   AF-A0A7C2UT65-F1
#
_cell.length_a   1.000
_cell.length_b   1.000
_cell.length_c   1.000
_cell.angle_alpha   90.00
_cell.angle_beta   90.00
_cell.angle_gamma   90.00
#
_symmetry.space_group_name_H-M   'P 1'
#
loop_
_entity.id
_entity.type
_entity.pdbx_description
1 polymer ?
#
loop_
_entity_poly.entity_id
_entity_poly.type
_entity_poly.pdbx_seq_one_letter_code
_entity_poly.pdbx_strand_id
1 'polypeptide(L)'
;MDSFVLVGGNRIHYIEEGQGNKALFLFHGANFNARTWVEVGTVAAAASNGFRVISVDFPGYGQSQGERRDLSKFVGDFIKALGWVKEPVLLGASMGARALLEYALSVSGKGIKALILVGPVGLAENAERLDLLSGLKVLAIWGSEDNISPTSNAKFLQKIGASVEIIEKAPHACYMKEPQKFNEIVVKFLRSL
;
A
#
# COMPACT_ATOMS: atom_id res chain seq x y z
N MET A 1 -16.14 -0.02 8.77
CA MET A 1 -17.31 0.79 8.34
C MET A 1 -17.04 1.40 6.98
N ASP A 2 -17.93 1.20 6.01
CA ASP A 2 -17.88 1.87 4.71
C ASP A 2 -18.12 3.38 4.90
N SER A 3 -17.25 4.21 4.34
CA SER A 3 -17.18 5.66 4.54
C SER A 3 -16.77 6.37 3.25
N PHE A 4 -16.98 7.68 3.21
CA PHE A 4 -16.70 8.48 2.02
C PHE A 4 -16.08 9.83 2.38
N VAL A 5 -15.19 10.31 1.51
CA VAL A 5 -14.58 11.63 1.60
C VAL A 5 -14.53 12.27 0.20
N LEU A 6 -14.58 13.59 0.13
CA LEU A 6 -14.41 14.32 -1.12
C LEU A 6 -12.93 14.55 -1.42
N VAL A 7 -12.48 14.12 -2.60
CA VAL A 7 -11.11 14.36 -3.09
C VAL A 7 -11.22 14.92 -4.51
N GLY A 8 -10.76 16.16 -4.70
CA GLY A 8 -10.83 16.82 -6.02
C GLY A 8 -12.26 16.88 -6.58
N GLY A 9 -13.28 17.01 -5.73
CA GLY A 9 -14.69 17.02 -6.11
C GLY A 9 -15.32 15.64 -6.34
N ASN A 10 -14.55 14.56 -6.32
CA ASN A 10 -15.06 13.19 -6.44
C ASN A 10 -15.37 12.60 -5.07
N ARG A 11 -16.47 11.87 -4.95
CA ARG A 11 -16.79 11.07 -3.77
C ARG A 11 -15.97 9.77 -3.80
N ILE A 12 -15.04 9.65 -2.86
CA ILE A 12 -14.11 8.53 -2.75
C ILE A 12 -14.52 7.63 -1.59
N HIS A 13 -14.63 6.35 -1.87
CA HIS A 13 -14.97 5.32 -0.90
C HIS A 13 -13.73 4.80 -0.16
N TYR A 14 -13.90 4.54 1.13
CA TYR A 14 -12.95 3.77 1.92
C TYR A 14 -13.66 3.00 3.03
N ILE A 15 -13.04 1.91 3.49
CA ILE A 15 -13.46 1.14 4.65
C ILE A 15 -12.52 1.45 5.80
N GLU A 16 -13.09 1.77 6.95
CA GLU A 16 -12.34 2.10 8.16
C GLU A 16 -12.55 1.08 9.27
N GLU A 17 -11.47 0.69 9.95
CA GLU A 17 -11.53 -0.14 11.17
C GLU A 17 -10.43 0.24 12.16
N GLY A 18 -10.70 0.06 13.45
CA GLY A 18 -9.77 0.42 14.52
C GLY A 18 -9.85 1.90 14.91
N GLN A 19 -8.99 2.29 15.85
CA GLN A 19 -8.99 3.61 16.48
C GLN A 19 -7.58 4.04 16.88
N GLY A 20 -7.39 5.32 17.18
CA GLY A 20 -6.10 5.89 17.58
C GLY A 20 -5.36 6.62 16.46
N ASN A 21 -4.10 6.97 16.73
CA ASN A 21 -3.28 7.83 15.88
C ASN A 21 -2.32 7.09 14.94
N LYS A 22 -2.08 5.79 15.16
CA LYS A 22 -1.28 4.95 14.25
C LYS A 22 -2.14 4.60 13.04
N ALA A 23 -1.89 5.23 11.91
CA ALA A 23 -2.71 5.02 10.72
C ALA A 23 -2.03 4.09 9.70
N LEU A 24 -2.80 3.15 9.14
CA LEU A 24 -2.39 2.29 8.03
C LEU A 24 -3.36 2.47 6.88
N PHE A 25 -2.86 2.86 5.71
CA PHE A 25 -3.68 3.02 4.51
C PHE A 25 -3.39 1.89 3.53
N LEU A 26 -4.42 1.22 3.04
CA LEU A 26 -4.34 0.08 2.13
C LEU A 26 -4.87 0.46 0.75
N PHE A 27 -4.03 0.29 -0.27
CA PHE A 27 -4.31 0.64 -1.65
C PHE A 27 -4.27 -0.60 -2.55
N HIS A 28 -5.40 -0.92 -3.19
CA HIS A 28 -5.56 -2.16 -3.95
C HIS A 28 -4.82 -2.17 -5.30
N GLY A 29 -4.66 -3.37 -5.89
CA GLY A 29 -4.18 -3.55 -7.27
C GLY A 29 -5.28 -3.38 -8.32
N ALA A 30 -4.91 -3.37 -9.61
CA ALA A 30 -5.82 -3.01 -10.71
C ALA A 30 -7.05 -3.93 -10.89
N ASN A 31 -7.04 -5.15 -10.35
CA ASN A 31 -8.17 -6.10 -10.43
C ASN A 31 -8.98 -6.19 -9.13
N PHE A 32 -8.72 -5.31 -8.17
CA PHE A 32 -9.25 -5.40 -6.81
C PHE A 32 -9.87 -4.09 -6.36
N ASN A 33 -10.34 -4.05 -5.11
CA ASN A 33 -10.96 -2.89 -4.48
C ASN A 33 -10.70 -2.91 -2.95
N ALA A 34 -11.21 -1.93 -2.21
CA ALA A 34 -11.03 -1.79 -0.77
C ALA A 34 -11.52 -3.01 0.04
N ARG A 35 -12.57 -3.71 -0.43
CA ARG A 35 -13.12 -4.88 0.26
C ARG A 35 -12.16 -6.06 0.22
N THR A 36 -11.32 -6.17 -0.80
CA THR A 36 -10.31 -7.25 -0.90
C THR A 36 -9.45 -7.33 0.36
N TRP A 37 -8.99 -6.19 0.90
CA TRP A 37 -8.19 -6.17 2.14
C TRP A 37 -8.95 -6.59 3.40
N VAL A 38 -10.28 -6.46 3.39
CA VAL A 38 -11.15 -6.99 4.45
C VAL A 38 -11.25 -8.51 4.30
N GLU A 39 -11.52 -8.99 3.09
CA GLU A 39 -11.69 -10.42 2.78
C GLU A 39 -10.43 -11.24 3.07
N VAL A 40 -9.25 -10.70 2.74
CA VAL A 40 -7.98 -11.36 3.09
C VAL A 40 -7.56 -11.16 4.54
N GLY A 41 -8.36 -10.45 5.34
CA GLY A 41 -8.14 -10.28 6.79
C GLY A 41 -7.10 -9.24 7.19
N THR A 42 -6.48 -8.53 6.24
CA THR A 42 -5.44 -7.53 6.53
C THR A 42 -5.96 -6.37 7.38
N VAL A 43 -7.20 -5.92 7.11
CA VAL A 43 -7.84 -4.85 7.90
C VAL A 43 -7.97 -5.26 9.37
N ALA A 44 -8.59 -6.41 9.64
CA ALA A 44 -8.80 -6.91 11.00
C ALA A 44 -7.48 -7.22 11.71
N ALA A 45 -6.51 -7.81 11.00
CA ALA A 45 -5.20 -8.14 11.54
C ALA A 45 -4.43 -6.89 11.99
N ALA A 46 -4.40 -5.84 11.17
CA ALA A 46 -3.74 -4.59 11.52
C ALA A 46 -4.50 -3.81 12.62
N ALA A 47 -5.84 -3.78 12.55
CA ALA A 47 -6.66 -3.10 13.56
C ALA A 47 -6.48 -3.72 14.95
N SER A 48 -6.47 -5.06 15.02
CA SER A 48 -6.19 -5.79 16.27
C SER A 48 -4.77 -5.59 16.80
N ASN A 49 -3.88 -4.99 16.00
CA ASN A 49 -2.52 -4.61 16.39
C ASN A 49 -2.36 -3.09 16.62
N GLY A 50 -3.47 -2.40 16.90
CA GLY A 50 -3.46 -1.01 17.36
C GLY A 50 -3.34 0.04 16.24
N PHE A 51 -3.64 -0.33 14.99
CA PHE A 51 -3.72 0.61 13.89
C PHE A 51 -5.18 1.02 13.63
N ARG A 52 -5.38 2.28 13.28
CA ARG A 52 -6.57 2.76 12.58
C ARG A 52 -6.33 2.53 11.08
N VAL A 53 -7.08 1.60 10.50
CA VAL A 53 -6.87 1.10 9.15
C VAL A 53 -7.87 1.74 8.19
N ILE A 54 -7.37 2.24 7.06
CA ILE A 54 -8.15 2.87 6.00
C ILE A 54 -7.90 2.10 4.71
N SER A 55 -8.85 1.30 4.26
CA SER A 55 -8.79 0.57 2.98
C SER A 55 -9.51 1.36 1.90
N VAL A 56 -8.82 1.78 0.85
CA VAL A 56 -9.30 2.81 -0.09
C VAL A 56 -9.64 2.22 -1.44
N ASP A 57 -10.76 2.64 -2.04
CA ASP A 57 -11.02 2.45 -3.47
C ASP A 57 -10.36 3.59 -4.25
N PHE A 58 -9.46 3.26 -5.17
CA PHE A 58 -8.94 4.25 -6.11
C PHE A 58 -10.07 4.87 -6.96
N PRO A 59 -9.90 6.08 -7.52
CA PRO A 59 -10.89 6.68 -8.41
C PRO A 59 -11.27 5.74 -9.57
N GLY A 60 -12.57 5.58 -9.82
CA GLY A 60 -13.08 4.68 -10.87
C GLY A 60 -12.98 3.19 -10.54
N TYR A 61 -12.80 2.84 -9.26
CA TYR A 61 -12.87 1.49 -8.72
C TYR A 61 -13.92 1.39 -7.60
N GLY A 62 -14.42 0.17 -7.38
CA GLY A 62 -15.37 -0.13 -6.31
C GLY A 62 -16.52 0.87 -6.26
N GLN A 63 -16.62 1.60 -5.16
CA GLN A 63 -17.66 2.61 -4.93
C GLN A 63 -17.15 4.07 -5.10
N SER A 64 -15.91 4.26 -5.53
CA SER A 64 -15.31 5.58 -5.77
C SER A 64 -15.70 6.17 -7.13
N GLN A 65 -16.02 7.46 -7.13
CA GLN A 65 -16.17 8.26 -8.35
C GLN A 65 -14.81 8.66 -8.94
N GLY A 66 -14.84 9.20 -10.16
CA GLY A 66 -13.68 9.79 -10.83
C GLY A 66 -12.99 8.87 -11.82
N GLU A 67 -11.99 9.40 -12.50
CA GLU A 67 -11.21 8.69 -13.52
C GLU A 67 -9.89 8.18 -12.94
N ARG A 68 -9.37 7.10 -13.52
CA ARG A 68 -8.11 6.44 -13.13
C ARG A 68 -6.88 7.21 -13.62
N ARG A 69 -6.77 8.49 -13.25
CA ARG A 69 -5.67 9.39 -13.64
C ARG A 69 -4.81 9.73 -12.43
N ASP A 70 -3.49 9.80 -12.65
CA ASP A 70 -2.49 10.25 -11.68
C ASP A 70 -2.72 9.69 -10.26
N LEU A 71 -2.66 8.37 -10.14
CA LEU A 71 -2.96 7.69 -8.89
C LEU A 71 -1.98 8.06 -7.77
N SER A 72 -0.75 8.45 -8.09
CA SER A 72 0.23 8.91 -7.10
C SER A 72 -0.16 10.27 -6.51
N LYS A 73 -0.63 11.22 -7.33
CA LYS A 73 -1.21 12.47 -6.83
C LYS A 73 -2.46 12.21 -5.98
N PHE A 74 -3.32 11.29 -6.42
CA PHE A 74 -4.51 10.91 -5.65
C PHE A 74 -4.17 10.43 -4.24
N VAL A 75 -3.11 9.64 -4.05
CA VAL A 75 -2.68 9.17 -2.71
C VAL A 75 -2.46 10.35 -1.77
N GLY A 76 -1.70 11.35 -2.22
CA GLY A 76 -1.44 12.56 -1.43
C GLY A 76 -2.69 13.38 -1.16
N ASP A 77 -3.52 13.60 -2.18
CA ASP A 77 -4.78 14.35 -2.03
C ASP A 77 -5.75 13.65 -1.07
N PHE A 78 -5.83 12.32 -1.10
CA PHE A 78 -6.69 11.53 -0.20
C PHE A 78 -6.22 11.61 1.26
N ILE A 79 -4.92 11.42 1.51
CA ILE A 79 -4.35 11.55 2.87
C ILE A 79 -4.61 12.96 3.42
N LYS A 80 -4.41 13.99 2.59
CA LYS A 80 -4.69 15.38 2.96
C LYS A 80 -6.17 15.63 3.25
N ALA A 81 -7.08 15.03 2.47
CA ALA A 81 -8.52 15.20 2.64
C ALA A 81 -9.03 14.61 3.97
N LEU A 82 -8.43 13.52 4.45
CA LEU A 82 -8.73 13.01 5.80
C LEU A 82 -8.18 13.93 6.90
N GLY A 83 -7.01 14.54 6.70
CA GLY A 83 -6.51 15.67 7.49
C GLY A 83 -6.11 15.39 8.95
N TRP A 84 -6.41 14.21 9.50
CA TRP A 84 -6.07 13.84 10.89
C TRP A 84 -4.75 13.05 11.02
N VAL A 85 -4.11 12.69 9.90
CA VAL A 85 -2.90 11.84 9.87
C VAL A 85 -1.67 12.66 9.48
N LYS A 86 -0.61 12.59 10.29
CA LYS A 86 0.68 13.23 9.96
C LYS A 86 1.63 12.32 9.19
N GLU A 87 1.79 11.07 9.65
CA GLU A 87 2.74 10.10 9.07
C GLU A 87 2.10 8.70 9.04
N PRO A 88 1.31 8.36 8.01
CA PRO A 88 0.74 7.03 7.87
C PRO A 88 1.80 5.99 7.48
N VAL A 89 1.50 4.73 7.78
CA VAL A 89 2.04 3.60 7.03
C VAL A 89 1.19 3.41 5.78
N LEU A 90 1.83 3.23 4.63
CA LEU A 90 1.12 3.02 3.36
C LEU A 90 1.44 1.62 2.83
N LEU A 91 0.40 0.84 2.55
CA LEU A 91 0.50 -0.48 1.95
C LEU A 91 -0.21 -0.47 0.60
N GLY A 92 0.46 -0.95 -0.44
CA GLY A 92 -0.10 -1.02 -1.79
C GLY A 92 0.29 -2.29 -2.51
N ALA A 93 -0.58 -2.76 -3.41
CA ALA A 93 -0.30 -3.92 -4.26
C ALA A 93 -0.26 -3.55 -5.75
N SER A 94 0.72 -4.06 -6.48
CA SER A 94 0.82 -3.92 -7.95
C SER A 94 0.70 -2.45 -8.40
N MET A 95 -0.35 -2.09 -9.13
CA MET A 95 -0.71 -0.70 -9.47
C MET A 95 -0.73 0.23 -8.24
N GLY A 96 -1.34 -0.20 -7.13
CA GLY A 96 -1.36 0.57 -5.89
C GLY A 96 0.03 0.73 -5.28
N ALA A 97 0.88 -0.29 -5.36
CA ALA A 97 2.27 -0.20 -4.91
C ALA A 97 3.07 0.80 -5.77
N ARG A 98 2.84 0.83 -7.08
CA ARG A 98 3.42 1.85 -7.98
C ARG A 98 2.98 3.25 -7.59
N ALA A 99 1.68 3.46 -7.39
CA ALA A 99 1.15 4.76 -6.99
C ALA A 99 1.75 5.25 -5.66
N LEU A 100 1.91 4.36 -4.68
CA LEU A 100 2.57 4.67 -3.41
C LEU A 100 4.05 4.99 -3.57
N LEU A 101 4.77 4.22 -4.39
CA LEU A 101 6.18 4.46 -4.66
C LEU A 101 6.38 5.84 -5.30
N GLU A 102 5.62 6.14 -6.35
CA GLU A 102 5.69 7.43 -7.05
C GLU A 102 5.28 8.60 -6.14
N TYR A 103 4.25 8.41 -5.30
CA TYR A 103 3.88 9.40 -4.29
C TYR A 103 5.03 9.65 -3.31
N ALA A 104 5.59 8.59 -2.73
CA ALA A 104 6.71 8.69 -1.79
C ALA A 104 7.93 9.38 -2.43
N LEU A 105 8.24 9.08 -3.69
CA LEU A 105 9.31 9.73 -4.44
C LEU A 105 9.03 11.22 -4.70
N SER A 106 7.77 11.59 -4.90
CA SER A 106 7.37 13.00 -5.10
C SER A 106 7.54 13.85 -3.83
N VAL A 107 7.46 13.23 -2.65
CA VAL A 107 7.64 13.90 -1.34
C VAL A 107 8.98 13.57 -0.69
N SER A 108 9.87 12.86 -1.39
CA SER A 108 11.15 12.36 -0.85
C SER A 108 11.00 11.65 0.50
N GLY A 109 9.97 10.80 0.62
CA GLY A 109 9.62 10.05 1.83
C GLY A 109 9.06 10.88 2.99
N LYS A 110 9.00 12.21 2.89
CA LYS A 110 8.52 13.07 3.98
C LYS A 110 7.04 12.86 4.25
N GLY A 111 6.66 12.83 5.53
CA GLY A 111 5.28 12.63 5.93
C GLY A 111 4.79 11.19 5.77
N ILE A 112 5.69 10.21 5.62
CA ILE A 112 5.37 8.78 5.53
C ILE A 112 6.15 8.05 6.63
N LYS A 113 5.45 7.25 7.44
CA LYS A 113 6.08 6.49 8.52
C LYS A 113 6.82 5.25 7.99
N ALA A 114 6.20 4.54 7.05
CA ALA A 114 6.76 3.37 6.38
C ALA A 114 5.98 3.03 5.10
N LEU A 115 6.61 2.29 4.20
CA LEU A 115 5.98 1.72 2.99
C LEU A 115 5.96 0.20 3.03
N ILE A 116 4.86 -0.39 2.59
CA ILE A 116 4.72 -1.82 2.34
C ILE A 116 4.31 -2.00 0.87
N LEU A 117 5.21 -2.52 0.04
CA LEU A 117 5.01 -2.65 -1.40
C LEU A 117 4.86 -4.11 -1.78
N VAL A 118 3.68 -4.50 -2.26
CA VAL A 118 3.37 -5.90 -2.63
C VAL A 118 3.41 -6.03 -4.15
N GLY A 119 4.34 -6.83 -4.67
CA GLY A 119 4.54 -7.01 -6.11
C GLY A 119 4.56 -5.70 -6.92
N PRO A 120 5.33 -4.66 -6.54
CA PRO A 120 5.31 -3.37 -7.22
C PRO A 120 5.71 -3.46 -8.69
N VAL A 121 4.84 -2.96 -9.56
CA VAL A 121 5.17 -2.67 -10.96
C VAL A 121 5.80 -1.28 -11.06
N GLY A 122 6.57 -1.01 -12.12
CA GLY A 122 7.12 0.34 -12.33
C GLY A 122 8.45 0.64 -11.63
N LEU A 123 9.12 -0.36 -11.04
CA LEU A 123 10.36 -0.15 -10.29
C LEU A 123 11.52 0.30 -11.17
N ALA A 124 11.67 -0.28 -12.36
CA ALA A 124 12.77 0.04 -13.26
C ALA A 124 12.68 1.49 -13.76
N GLU A 125 11.47 1.97 -14.05
CA GLU A 125 11.21 3.34 -14.49
C GLU A 125 11.52 4.37 -13.41
N ASN A 126 11.55 3.96 -12.14
CA ASN A 126 11.83 4.82 -10.99
C ASN A 126 13.23 4.59 -10.39
N ALA A 127 14.06 3.71 -10.98
CA ALA A 127 15.31 3.23 -10.38
C ALA A 127 16.26 4.37 -9.97
N GLU A 128 16.44 5.39 -10.82
CA GLU A 128 17.33 6.54 -10.59
C GLU A 128 16.87 7.45 -9.44
N ARG A 129 15.62 7.32 -8.99
CA ARG A 129 15.04 8.17 -7.95
C ARG A 129 14.92 7.45 -6.61
N LEU A 130 15.14 6.13 -6.55
CA LEU A 130 14.90 5.34 -5.35
C LEU A 130 15.72 5.84 -4.15
N ASP A 131 16.92 6.37 -4.38
CA ASP A 131 17.78 6.90 -3.32
C ASP A 131 17.13 8.06 -2.54
N LEU A 132 16.12 8.74 -3.09
CA LEU A 132 15.31 9.73 -2.37
C LEU A 132 14.52 9.13 -1.20
N LEU A 133 14.39 7.80 -1.15
CA LEU A 133 13.72 7.06 -0.09
C LEU A 133 14.72 6.43 0.90
N SER A 134 16.02 6.72 0.77
CA SER A 134 17.04 6.22 1.70
C SER A 134 16.71 6.64 3.13
N GLY A 135 16.63 5.66 4.04
CA GLY A 135 16.28 5.87 5.44
C GLY A 135 14.77 5.74 5.75
N LEU A 136 13.91 5.69 4.74
CA LEU A 136 12.51 5.31 4.94
C LEU A 136 12.41 3.80 5.20
N LYS A 137 11.64 3.40 6.21
CA LYS A 137 11.37 1.97 6.44
C LYS A 137 10.49 1.43 5.31
N VAL A 138 11.06 0.53 4.49
CA VAL A 138 10.35 -0.12 3.38
C VAL A 138 10.36 -1.64 3.58
N LEU A 139 9.17 -2.24 3.53
CA LEU A 139 8.98 -3.67 3.35
C LEU A 139 8.47 -3.92 1.95
N ALA A 140 9.05 -4.90 1.27
CA ALA A 140 8.59 -5.35 -0.02
C ALA A 140 8.23 -6.84 0.04
N ILE A 141 7.08 -7.21 -0.51
CA ILE A 141 6.53 -8.57 -0.43
C ILE A 141 6.25 -9.06 -1.85
N TRP A 142 6.67 -10.28 -2.16
CA TRP A 142 6.39 -10.94 -3.44
C TRP A 142 5.83 -12.36 -3.24
N GLY A 143 5.11 -12.85 -4.24
CA GLY A 143 4.96 -14.28 -4.46
C GLY A 143 6.13 -14.82 -5.30
N SER A 144 6.63 -16.03 -5.00
CA SER A 144 7.75 -16.61 -5.74
C SER A 144 7.41 -16.94 -7.21
N GLU A 145 6.12 -17.08 -7.54
CA GLU A 145 5.60 -17.39 -8.88
C GLU A 145 4.98 -16.14 -9.55
N ASP A 146 5.42 -14.95 -9.15
CA ASP A 146 4.98 -13.69 -9.73
C ASP A 146 5.52 -13.49 -11.16
N ASN A 147 4.63 -13.73 -12.14
CA ASN A 147 4.91 -13.56 -13.56
C ASN A 147 4.53 -12.16 -14.11
N ILE A 148 4.06 -11.24 -13.25
CA ILE A 148 3.69 -9.87 -13.64
C ILE A 148 4.79 -8.89 -13.23
N SER A 149 5.25 -8.99 -11.98
CA SER A 149 6.44 -8.30 -11.49
C SER A 149 7.43 -9.33 -10.95
N PRO A 150 8.39 -9.79 -11.77
CA PRO A 150 9.37 -10.79 -11.36
C PRO A 150 10.07 -10.44 -10.04
N THR A 151 10.31 -11.44 -9.19
CA THR A 151 11.00 -11.30 -7.90
C THR A 151 12.39 -10.70 -8.03
N SER A 152 13.04 -10.83 -9.19
CA SER A 152 14.32 -10.20 -9.50
C SER A 152 14.28 -8.66 -9.45
N ASN A 153 13.09 -8.04 -9.48
CA ASN A 153 12.91 -6.61 -9.26
C ASN A 153 13.15 -6.19 -7.79
N ALA A 154 13.11 -7.12 -6.84
CA ALA A 154 13.41 -6.82 -5.43
C ALA A 154 14.79 -6.18 -5.23
N LYS A 155 15.75 -6.46 -6.12
CA LYS A 155 17.09 -5.86 -6.12
C LYS A 155 17.06 -4.32 -6.14
N PHE A 156 16.05 -3.71 -6.77
CA PHE A 156 15.93 -2.26 -6.81
C PHE A 156 15.64 -1.67 -5.42
N LEU A 157 14.75 -2.31 -4.66
CA LEU A 157 14.41 -1.87 -3.31
C LEU A 157 15.47 -2.28 -2.28
N GLN A 158 16.17 -3.40 -2.49
CA GLN A 158 17.30 -3.80 -1.64
C GLN A 158 18.43 -2.75 -1.65
N LYS A 159 18.67 -2.06 -2.77
CA LYS A 159 19.67 -0.98 -2.86
C LYS A 159 19.44 0.15 -1.86
N ILE A 160 18.18 0.41 -1.50
CA ILE A 160 17.80 1.45 -0.54
C ILE A 160 17.56 0.90 0.87
N GLY A 161 17.96 -0.35 1.13
CA GLY A 161 17.84 -0.99 2.44
C GLY A 161 16.45 -1.54 2.76
N ALA A 162 15.58 -1.74 1.77
CA ALA A 162 14.27 -2.35 2.00
C ALA A 162 14.40 -3.81 2.50
N SER A 163 13.55 -4.19 3.45
CA SER A 163 13.35 -5.59 3.80
C SER A 163 12.54 -6.27 2.70
N VAL A 164 12.92 -7.49 2.30
CA VAL A 164 12.23 -8.25 1.26
C VAL A 164 11.76 -9.58 1.82
N GLU A 165 10.48 -9.88 1.61
CA GLU A 165 9.84 -11.13 2.00
C GLU A 165 9.25 -11.79 0.75
N ILE A 166 9.52 -13.09 0.58
CA ILE A 166 9.00 -13.88 -0.55
C ILE A 166 8.08 -14.96 0.04
N ILE A 167 6.85 -14.99 -0.46
CA ILE A 167 5.87 -16.03 -0.16
C ILE A 167 6.03 -17.12 -1.22
N GLU A 168 6.60 -18.25 -0.81
CA GLU A 168 6.85 -19.40 -1.66
C GLU A 168 5.55 -19.98 -2.25
N LYS A 169 5.61 -20.43 -3.51
CA LYS A 169 4.49 -21.02 -4.28
C LYS A 169 3.26 -20.10 -4.38
N ALA A 170 3.45 -18.79 -4.27
CA ALA A 170 2.39 -17.81 -4.39
C ALA A 170 2.52 -16.98 -5.67
N PRO A 171 1.39 -16.62 -6.32
CA PRO A 171 1.37 -15.79 -7.53
C PRO A 171 1.53 -14.30 -7.19
N HIS A 172 1.41 -13.44 -8.21
CA HIS A 172 1.45 -11.97 -8.07
C HIS A 172 0.53 -11.43 -6.95
N ALA A 173 -0.72 -11.88 -6.91
CA ALA A 173 -1.65 -11.58 -5.82
C ALA A 173 -1.43 -12.53 -4.63
N CYS A 174 -0.21 -12.56 -4.07
CA CYS A 174 0.19 -13.52 -3.05
C CYS A 174 -0.68 -13.47 -1.78
N TYR A 175 -1.17 -12.27 -1.43
CA TYR A 175 -2.10 -12.05 -0.32
C TYR A 175 -3.48 -12.69 -0.52
N MET A 176 -3.88 -12.99 -1.76
CA MET A 176 -5.11 -13.76 -2.03
C MET A 176 -4.88 -15.26 -1.85
N LYS A 177 -3.68 -15.73 -2.19
CA LYS A 177 -3.34 -17.16 -2.16
C LYS A 177 -2.99 -17.63 -0.75
N GLU A 178 -2.16 -16.86 -0.05
CA GLU A 178 -1.66 -17.16 1.30
C GLU A 178 -1.96 -15.98 2.27
N PRO A 179 -3.24 -15.65 2.52
CA PRO A 179 -3.62 -14.47 3.30
C PRO A 179 -3.08 -14.51 4.73
N GLN A 180 -3.05 -15.68 5.39
CA GLN A 180 -2.53 -15.82 6.74
C GLN A 180 -1.03 -15.46 6.78
N LYS A 181 -0.24 -16.06 5.89
CA LYS A 181 1.20 -15.81 5.83
C LYS A 181 1.51 -14.36 5.49
N PHE A 182 0.77 -13.79 4.54
CA PHE A 182 0.87 -12.38 4.19
C PHE A 182 0.61 -11.47 5.40
N ASN A 183 -0.48 -11.72 6.14
CA ASN A 183 -0.83 -10.92 7.30
C ASN A 183 0.17 -11.05 8.45
N GLU A 184 0.76 -12.24 8.66
CA GLU A 184 1.84 -12.44 9.63
C GLU A 184 3.05 -11.54 9.32
N ILE A 185 3.46 -11.51 8.06
CA ILE A 185 4.58 -10.67 7.59
C ILE A 185 4.26 -9.19 7.82
N VAL A 186 3.07 -8.75 7.39
CA VAL A 186 2.62 -7.36 7.55
C VAL A 186 2.58 -6.96 9.03
N VAL A 187 1.94 -7.76 9.89
CA VAL A 187 1.83 -7.48 11.33
C VAL A 187 3.20 -7.47 12.00
N LYS A 188 4.10 -8.39 11.65
CA LYS A 188 5.47 -8.41 12.19
C LYS A 188 6.20 -7.10 11.88
N PHE A 189 6.08 -6.60 10.65
CA PHE A 189 6.66 -5.32 10.27
C PHE A 189 6.00 -4.14 10.99
N LEU A 190 4.67 -4.09 11.03
CA LEU A 190 3.92 -3.04 11.74
C LEU A 190 4.30 -2.94 13.23
N ARG A 191 4.55 -4.07 13.91
CA ARG A 191 4.99 -4.11 15.31
C ARG A 191 6.40 -3.56 15.55
N SER A 192 7.21 -3.43 14.49
CA SER A 192 8.59 -2.90 14.55
C SER A 192 8.70 -1.39 14.28
N LEU A 193 7.58 -0.70 14.03
CA LEU A 193 7.51 0.72 13.68
C LEU A 193 7.35 1.65 14.88
#